data_AF-A0A226WLI1-F1
#
_entry.id   AF-A0A226WLI1-F1
#
_cell.length_a   1.000
_cell.length_b   1.000
_cell.length_c   1.000
_cell.angle_alpha   90.00
_cell.angle_beta   90.00
_cell.angle_gamma   90.00
#
_symmetry.space_group_name_H-M   'P 1'
#
loop_
_entity.id
_entity.type
_entity.pdbx_description
1 polymer ?
#
loop_
_entity_poly.entity_id
_entity_poly.type
_entity_poly.pdbx_seq_one_letter_code
_entity_poly.pdbx_strand_id
1 'polypeptide(L)'
;MAEATHFCVNLLKVGQQHISSAFGGSKKGEEKFSEGVWLTSDEGIPYLADAQANIICTSSNSFSFGTHTIFIGQVENIMLAPEVSPLLYQDGGFAKAFSLSAGA
;
A
#
# COMPACT_ATOMS: atom_id res chain seq x y z
N MET A 1 0.20 7.18 12.70
CA MET A 1 -1.15 6.85 12.18
C MET A 1 -2.23 7.47 13.05
N ALA A 2 -2.27 7.24 14.37
CA ALA A 2 -3.30 7.79 15.26
C ALA A 2 -3.49 9.32 15.18
N GLU A 3 -2.41 10.06 14.91
CA GLU A 3 -2.44 11.53 14.79
C GLU A 3 -2.38 12.02 13.34
N ALA A 4 -2.33 11.12 12.34
CA ALA A 4 -2.21 11.51 10.94
C ALA A 4 -3.59 11.91 10.38
N THR A 5 -3.68 13.09 9.76
CA THR A 5 -4.91 13.57 9.12
C THR A 5 -5.17 12.91 7.77
N HIS A 6 -4.14 12.41 7.10
CA HIS A 6 -4.22 11.69 5.83
C HIS A 6 -3.30 10.48 5.82
N PHE A 7 -3.61 9.51 4.99
CA PHE A 7 -2.76 8.35 4.75
C PHE A 7 -2.94 7.84 3.32
N CYS A 8 -1.92 7.15 2.81
CA CYS A 8 -1.97 6.49 1.51
C CYS A 8 -1.84 4.97 1.71
N VAL A 9 -2.74 4.21 1.10
CA VAL A 9 -2.59 2.77 0.94
C VAL A 9 -1.92 2.50 -0.40
N ASN A 10 -0.72 1.91 -0.36
CA ASN A 10 0.00 1.48 -1.56
C ASN A 10 -0.26 -0.01 -1.77
N LEU A 11 -1.06 -0.37 -2.79
CA LEU A 11 -1.17 -1.76 -3.22
C LEU A 11 0.06 -2.08 -4.06
N LEU A 12 0.85 -3.05 -3.62
CA LEU A 12 2.08 -3.43 -4.31
C LEU A 12 1.78 -4.27 -5.56
N LYS A 13 2.62 -4.12 -6.59
CA LYS A 13 2.63 -4.99 -7.77
C LYS A 13 3.73 -6.06 -7.68
N VAL A 14 3.63 -7.10 -8.50
CA VAL A 14 4.68 -8.12 -8.66
C VAL A 14 6.02 -7.45 -8.96
N GLY A 15 7.08 -7.90 -8.28
CA GLY A 15 8.42 -7.31 -8.34
C GLY A 15 8.74 -6.40 -7.14
N GLN A 16 7.73 -5.97 -6.39
CA GLN A 16 7.90 -5.09 -5.21
C GLN A 16 7.99 -5.86 -3.88
N GLN A 17 8.43 -7.14 -3.90
CA GLN A 17 8.68 -7.92 -2.69
C GLN A 17 9.71 -7.23 -1.77
N HIS A 18 10.73 -6.60 -2.36
CA HIS A 18 11.75 -5.85 -1.63
C HIS A 18 11.15 -4.68 -0.82
N ILE A 19 10.17 -3.96 -1.38
CA ILE A 19 9.40 -2.92 -0.67
C ILE A 19 8.65 -3.53 0.53
N SER A 20 7.93 -4.63 0.30
CA SER A 20 7.21 -5.34 1.37
C SER A 20 8.14 -5.77 2.51
N SER A 21 9.29 -6.36 2.18
CA SER A 21 10.30 -6.75 3.18
C SER A 21 10.86 -5.56 3.95
N ALA A 22 11.16 -4.44 3.28
CA ALA A 22 11.67 -3.22 3.92
C ALA A 22 10.69 -2.67 4.95
N PHE A 23 9.40 -2.56 4.59
CA PHE A 23 8.37 -2.08 5.50
C PHE A 23 7.94 -3.13 6.54
N GLY A 24 8.17 -4.42 6.26
CA GLY A 24 7.94 -5.55 7.16
C GLY A 24 9.03 -5.78 8.21
N GLY A 25 10.12 -4.99 8.20
CA GLY A 25 11.10 -4.95 9.28
C GLY A 25 12.55 -5.20 8.89
N SER A 26 12.86 -5.46 7.61
CA SER A 26 14.26 -5.57 7.18
C SER A 26 15.01 -4.24 7.19
N LYS A 27 14.28 -3.10 7.18
CA LYS A 27 14.81 -1.74 7.33
C LYS A 27 14.11 -0.96 8.44
N LYS A 28 14.77 0.05 9.00
CA LYS A 28 14.26 0.87 10.12
C LYS A 28 14.02 2.31 9.71
N GLY A 29 13.00 2.94 10.31
CA GLY A 29 12.72 4.36 10.14
C GLY A 29 12.64 4.79 8.68
N GLU A 30 13.36 5.87 8.35
CA GLU A 30 13.40 6.48 7.02
C GLU A 30 14.10 5.61 5.97
N GLU A 31 14.98 4.69 6.36
CA GLU A 31 15.66 3.80 5.42
C GLU A 31 14.68 2.95 4.61
N LYS A 32 13.47 2.73 5.11
CA LYS A 32 12.39 2.04 4.37
C LYS A 32 12.08 2.72 3.04
N PHE A 33 12.13 4.06 3.00
CA PHE A 33 11.83 4.87 1.82
C PHE A 33 13.00 4.95 0.83
N SER A 34 14.16 4.32 1.13
CA SER A 34 15.23 4.12 0.15
C SER A 34 14.91 3.03 -0.87
N GLU A 35 13.91 2.20 -0.60
CA GLU A 35 13.44 1.16 -1.51
C GLU A 35 12.26 1.69 -2.33
N GLY A 36 12.40 1.74 -3.65
CA GLY A 36 11.38 2.26 -4.58
C GLY A 36 11.49 3.76 -4.84
N VAL A 37 10.58 4.28 -5.67
CA VAL A 37 10.49 5.71 -5.98
C VAL A 37 9.29 6.28 -5.25
N TRP A 38 9.54 7.17 -4.29
CA TRP A 38 8.51 7.80 -3.47
C TRP A 38 8.26 9.23 -3.94
N LEU A 39 6.99 9.56 -4.09
CA LEU A 39 6.52 10.91 -4.39
C LEU A 39 5.64 11.39 -3.24
N THR A 40 5.30 12.67 -3.26
CA THR A 40 4.47 13.30 -2.24
C THR A 40 3.18 13.77 -2.89
N SER A 41 2.04 13.45 -2.29
CA SER A 41 0.74 13.95 -2.75
C SER A 41 0.53 15.42 -2.39
N ASP A 42 -0.54 16.03 -2.90
CA ASP A 42 -0.89 17.42 -2.58
C ASP A 42 -1.18 17.61 -1.07
N GLU A 43 -1.62 16.55 -0.39
CA GLU A 43 -1.85 16.50 1.06
C GLU A 43 -0.56 16.25 1.87
N GLY A 44 0.60 16.16 1.22
CA GLY A 44 1.89 15.97 1.87
C GLY A 44 2.21 14.51 2.24
N ILE A 45 1.49 13.54 1.69
CA ILE A 45 1.64 12.12 2.06
C ILE A 45 2.55 11.40 1.07
N PRO A 46 3.56 10.62 1.55
CA PRO A 46 4.38 9.82 0.68
C PRO A 46 3.59 8.66 0.06
N TYR A 47 3.72 8.47 -1.24
CA TYR A 47 3.17 7.34 -1.98
C TYR A 47 4.21 6.75 -2.93
N LEU A 48 4.10 5.45 -3.19
CA LEU A 48 5.01 4.72 -4.07
C LEU A 48 4.57 4.96 -5.52
N ALA A 49 5.42 5.63 -6.30
CA ALA A 49 5.10 6.13 -7.63
C ALA A 49 4.66 5.04 -8.61
N ASP A 50 5.16 3.82 -8.41
CA ASP A 50 4.95 2.70 -9.31
C ASP A 50 4.16 1.55 -8.67
N ALA A 51 3.39 1.83 -7.61
CA ALA A 51 2.47 0.88 -7.00
C ALA A 51 1.40 0.38 -8.00
N GLN A 52 0.77 -0.77 -7.72
CA GLN A 52 -0.41 -1.23 -8.45
C GLN A 52 -1.56 -0.23 -8.32
N ALA A 53 -1.74 0.29 -7.11
CA ALA A 53 -2.66 1.39 -6.84
C ALA A 53 -2.18 2.20 -5.64
N ASN A 54 -2.44 3.49 -5.65
CA ASN A 54 -2.32 4.37 -4.50
C ASN A 54 -3.72 4.87 -4.16
N ILE A 55 -4.15 4.67 -2.92
CA ILE A 55 -5.45 5.12 -2.42
C ILE A 55 -5.17 6.14 -1.32
N ILE A 56 -5.41 7.42 -1.63
CA ILE A 56 -5.19 8.54 -0.70
C ILE A 56 -6.49 8.77 0.05
N CYS A 57 -6.39 8.79 1.37
CA CYS A 57 -7.52 8.93 2.27
C CYS A 57 -7.31 10.05 3.29
N THR A 58 -8.37 10.78 3.60
CA THR A 58 -8.46 11.55 4.85
C THR A 58 -8.85 10.61 5.98
N SER A 59 -8.15 10.70 7.11
CA SER A 59 -8.43 9.93 8.32
C SER A 59 -9.72 10.42 8.97
N SER A 60 -10.72 9.53 9.08
CA SER A 60 -12.04 9.86 9.60
C SER A 60 -12.22 9.42 11.05
N ASN A 61 -11.90 8.16 11.37
CA ASN A 61 -12.08 7.61 12.70
C ASN A 61 -11.09 6.47 12.98
N SER A 62 -10.89 6.14 14.25
CA SER A 62 -10.18 4.93 14.63
C SER A 62 -10.73 4.33 15.91
N PHE A 63 -10.67 3.02 16.04
CA PHE A 63 -11.09 2.34 17.27
C PHE A 63 -10.20 1.13 17.57
N SER A 64 -9.93 0.93 18.85
CA SER A 64 -9.18 -0.22 19.34
C SER A 64 -10.02 -1.48 19.25
N PHE A 65 -9.44 -2.55 18.72
CA PHE A 65 -10.05 -3.87 18.60
C PHE A 65 -9.01 -4.95 18.92
N GLY A 66 -9.07 -5.48 20.14
CA GLY A 66 -8.08 -6.45 20.63
C GLY A 66 -6.66 -5.86 20.63
N THR A 67 -5.75 -6.48 19.88
CA THR A 67 -4.35 -6.06 19.75
C THR A 67 -4.10 -5.03 18.64
N HIS A 68 -5.14 -4.64 17.89
CA HIS A 68 -5.03 -3.77 16.72
C HIS A 68 -5.91 -2.54 16.86
N THR A 69 -5.60 -1.50 16.07
CA THR A 69 -6.48 -0.35 15.86
C THR A 69 -7.01 -0.41 14.44
N ILE A 70 -8.33 -0.30 14.29
CA ILE A 70 -8.98 -0.16 12.98
C ILE A 70 -9.01 1.32 12.66
N PHE A 71 -8.45 1.70 11.51
CA PHE A 71 -8.50 3.05 10.96
C PHE A 71 -9.51 3.11 9.83
N ILE A 72 -10.38 4.12 9.86
CA ILE A 72 -11.38 4.40 8.83
C ILE A 72 -10.93 5.64 8.08
N GLY A 73 -10.73 5.51 6.77
CA GLY A 73 -10.39 6.63 5.88
C GLY A 73 -11.45 6.85 4.81
N GLN A 74 -11.74 8.12 4.53
CA GLN A 74 -12.53 8.53 3.37
C GLN A 74 -11.59 8.67 2.17
N VAL A 75 -11.90 8.00 1.06
CA VAL A 75 -11.07 8.04 -0.15
C VAL A 75 -11.25 9.38 -0.86
N GLU A 76 -10.15 10.09 -1.08
CA GLU A 76 -10.12 11.39 -1.76
C GLU A 76 -9.56 11.27 -3.18
N ASN A 77 -8.58 10.39 -3.38
CA ASN A 77 -7.95 10.18 -4.69
C ASN A 77 -7.46 8.74 -4.87
N ILE A 78 -7.48 8.26 -6.12
CA ILE A 78 -6.98 6.94 -6.52
C ILE A 78 -6.11 7.09 -7.77
N MET A 79 -4.89 6.56 -7.70
CA MET A 79 -4.01 6.37 -8.85
C MET A 79 -3.86 4.89 -9.13
N LEU A 80 -4.02 4.48 -10.39
CA LEU A 80 -3.98 3.07 -10.80
C LEU A 80 -2.87 2.85 -11.82
N ALA A 81 -2.09 1.79 -11.65
CA ALA A 81 -1.24 1.30 -12.72
C ALA A 81 -2.11 0.74 -13.86
N PRO A 82 -1.75 0.96 -15.13
CA PRO A 82 -2.55 0.54 -16.28
C PRO A 82 -2.62 -0.99 -16.41
N GLU A 83 -1.53 -1.69 -16.10
CA GLU A 83 -1.48 -3.14 -16.08
C GLU A 83 -1.75 -3.67 -14.66
N VAL A 84 -2.59 -4.71 -14.57
CA VAL A 84 -2.96 -5.35 -13.31
C VAL A 84 -2.05 -6.53 -13.04
N SER A 85 -1.18 -6.40 -12.04
CA SER A 85 -0.27 -7.41 -11.55
C SER A 85 -0.03 -7.26 -10.04
N PRO A 86 -1.05 -7.48 -9.19
CA PRO A 86 -0.90 -7.29 -7.75
C PRO A 86 0.07 -8.32 -7.15
N LEU A 87 0.88 -7.86 -6.20
CA LEU A 87 1.64 -8.75 -5.32
C LEU A 87 0.70 -9.32 -4.27
N LEU A 88 0.63 -10.64 -4.21
CA LEU A 88 -0.17 -11.35 -3.22
C LEU A 88 0.72 -11.93 -2.12
N TYR A 89 0.13 -12.13 -0.95
CA TYR A 89 0.72 -12.93 0.12
C TYR A 89 -0.25 -14.05 0.47
N GLN A 90 0.17 -15.29 0.31
CA GLN A 90 -0.65 -16.48 0.46
C GLN A 90 0.17 -17.57 1.13
N ASP A 91 -0.40 -18.20 2.17
CA ASP A 91 0.21 -19.34 2.86
C ASP A 91 1.66 -19.09 3.30
N GLY A 92 1.93 -17.90 3.83
CA GLY A 92 3.28 -17.52 4.29
C GLY A 92 4.27 -17.18 3.18
N GLY A 93 3.85 -17.09 1.92
CA GLY A 93 4.72 -16.78 0.78
C GLY A 93 4.17 -15.70 -0.14
N PHE A 94 5.05 -15.08 -0.93
CA PHE A 94 4.64 -14.18 -2.01
C PHE A 94 4.08 -14.97 -3.19
N ALA A 95 2.99 -14.47 -3.76
CA ALA A 95 2.31 -15.05 -4.91
C ALA A 95 1.93 -13.96 -5.91
N LYS A 96 1.43 -14.38 -7.07
CA LYS A 96 0.89 -13.50 -8.11
C LYS A 96 -0.43 -14.04 -8.63
N ALA A 97 -1.33 -13.12 -8.98
CA ALA A 97 -2.57 -13.47 -9.66
C ALA A 97 -2.31 -13.80 -11.13
N PHE A 98 -3.18 -14.62 -11.70
CA PHE A 98 -3.32 -14.78 -13.15
C PHE A 98 -4.77 -14.51 -13.51
N SER A 99 -4.98 -13.81 -14.62
CA SER A 99 -6.32 -13.65 -15.16
C SER A 99 -6.82 -15.01 -15.63
N LEU A 100 -7.99 -15.41 -15.17
CA LEU A 100 -8.71 -16.53 -15.77
C LEU A 100 -9.27 -16.03 -17.10
N SER A 101 -9.07 -16.79 -18.18
CA SER A 101 -9.82 -16.53 -19.40
C SER A 101 -11.30 -16.50 -19.06
N ALA A 102 -12.02 -15.45 -19.45
CA ALA A 102 -13.47 -15.55 -19.53
C ALA A 102 -13.76 -16.77 -20.40
N GLY A 103 -14.42 -17.79 -19.84
CA GLY A 103 -14.79 -18.98 -20.60
C GLY A 103 -15.47 -18.55 -21.89
N ALA A 104 -15.04 -19.13 -23.01
CA ALA A 104 -15.73 -19.01 -24.28
C ALA A 104 -17.14 -19.62 -24.18
#